data_AF-A0A0R2CZV3-F1
#
_entry.id   AF-A0A0R2CZV3-F1
#
_cell.length_a   1.000
_cell.length_b   1.000
_cell.length_c   1.000
_cell.angle_alpha   90.00
_cell.angle_beta   90.00
_cell.angle_gamma   90.00
#
_symmetry.space_group_name_H-M   'P 1'
#
loop_
_entity.id
_entity.type
_entity.pdbx_description
1 polymer ?
#
loop_
_entity_poly.entity_id
_entity_poly.type
_entity_poly.pdbx_seq_one_letter_code
_entity_poly.pdbx_strand_id
1 'polypeptide(L)' 'MTSTTATKLHYDIVGSFLRPQQLKQARIDFEDGKIDHTALSKIEDIVIKDLVQKEKTRV' A
#
# COMPACT_ATOMS: atom_id res chain seq x y z
N MET A 1 -46.46 0.20 -1.13
CA MET A 1 -45.27 -0.64 -0.86
C MET A 1 -44.09 -0.07 -1.64
N THR A 2 -43.40 0.94 -1.11
CA THR A 2 -42.20 1.50 -1.76
C THR A 2 -41.02 0.60 -1.42
N SER A 3 -40.63 -0.24 -2.37
CA SER A 3 -39.45 -1.10 -2.23
C SER A 3 -38.21 -0.21 -2.26
N THR A 4 -37.57 -0.01 -1.11
CA THR A 4 -36.29 0.70 -1.00
C THR A 4 -35.23 -0.15 -1.68
N THR A 5 -34.95 0.12 -2.95
CA THR A 5 -33.81 -0.48 -3.65
C THR A 5 -32.53 0.09 -3.02
N ALA A 6 -31.90 -0.66 -2.12
CA ALA A 6 -30.61 -0.29 -1.56
C ALA A 6 -29.55 -0.35 -2.67
N THR A 7 -29.27 0.78 -3.30
CA THR A 7 -28.21 0.90 -4.30
C THR A 7 -26.86 0.69 -3.60
N LYS A 8 -26.11 -0.34 -4.01
CA LYS A 8 -24.78 -0.63 -3.46
C LYS A 8 -23.80 0.41 -4.00
N LEU A 9 -23.48 1.40 -3.17
CA LEU A 9 -22.51 2.46 -3.49
C LEU A 9 -21.09 1.91 -3.29
N HIS A 10 -20.33 1.85 -4.37
CA HIS A 10 -18.91 1.46 -4.36
C HIS A 10 -18.04 2.71 -4.38
N TYR A 11 -17.01 2.75 -3.54
CA TYR A 11 -16.02 3.82 -3.50
C TYR A 11 -14.62 3.21 -3.57
N ASP A 12 -13.82 3.68 -4.52
CA ASP A 12 -12.44 3.26 -4.70
C ASP A 12 -11.49 4.34 -4.17
N ILE A 13 -10.33 3.93 -3.67
CA ILE A 13 -9.29 4.86 -3.22
C ILE A 13 -8.47 5.27 -4.44
N VAL A 14 -8.48 6.56 -4.77
CA VAL A 14 -7.65 7.13 -5.83
C VAL A 14 -6.39 7.78 -5.25
N GLY A 15 -5.26 7.61 -5.92
CA GLY A 15 -3.99 8.25 -5.58
C GLY A 15 -2.95 7.31 -4.96
N SER A 16 -1.93 7.89 -4.34
CA SER A 16 -0.86 7.14 -3.69
C SER A 16 -1.15 6.94 -2.20
N PHE A 17 -0.96 5.71 -1.71
CA PHE A 17 -0.99 5.44 -0.28
C PHE A 17 0.18 6.13 0.43
N LEU A 18 -0.01 6.41 1.72
CA LEU A 18 1.04 6.98 2.55
C LEU A 18 2.25 6.05 2.56
N ARG A 19 3.41 6.55 2.10
CA ARG A 19 4.64 5.74 2.09
C ARG A 19 5.03 5.35 3.52
N PRO A 20 5.13 4.06 3.84
CA PRO A 20 5.47 3.64 5.19
C PRO A 20 6.92 4.00 5.51
N GLN A 21 7.18 4.13 6.81
CA GLN A 21 8.49 4.53 7.33
C GLN A 21 9.61 3.57 6.89
N GLN A 22 9.31 2.28 6.78
CA GLN A 22 10.25 1.26 6.28
C GLN A 22 10.72 1.55 4.84
N LEU A 23 9.80 1.93 3.96
CA LEU A 23 10.14 2.29 2.58
C LEU A 23 10.96 3.58 2.51
N LYS A 24 10.66 4.56 3.38
CA LYS A 24 11.45 5.80 3.47
C LYS A 24 12.88 5.51 3.92
N GLN A 25 13.04 4.67 4.95
CA GLN A 25 14.35 4.30 5.47
C GLN A 25 15.17 3.52 4.43
N ALA A 26 14.54 2.56 3.75
CA ALA A 26 15.20 1.81 2.69
C ALA A 26 15.69 2.70 1.53
N ARG A 27 14.93 3.73 1.15
CA ARG A 27 15.39 4.70 0.15
C ARG A 27 16.58 5.52 0.65
N ILE A 28 16.58 5.93 1.92
CA ILE A 28 17.74 6.63 2.51
C ILE A 28 18.97 5.71 2.52
N ASP A 29 18.80 4.45 2.93
CA ASP A 29 19.88 3.48 2.99
C ASP A 29 20.42 3.11 1.59
N PHE A 30 19.56 3.16 0.56
CA PHE A 30 19.96 2.97 -0.83
C PHE A 30 20.74 4.18 -1.36
N GLU A 31 20.29 5.41 -1.07
CA GLU A 31 21.02 6.64 -1.42
C GLU A 31 22.36 6.75 -0.68
N ASP A 32 22.44 6.24 0.56
CA ASP A 32 23.68 6.11 1.35
C ASP A 32 24.59 4.97 0.85
N GLY A 33 24.15 4.15 -0.11
CA GLY A 33 24.91 3.02 -0.63
C GLY A 33 25.05 1.82 0.33
N LYS A 34 24.23 1.77 1.39
CA LYS A 34 24.24 0.68 2.39
C LYS A 34 23.50 -0.57 1.91
N ILE A 35 22.52 -0.40 1.01
CA ILE A 35 21.75 -1.50 0.44
C ILE A 35 21.79 -1.44 -1.09
N ASP A 36 21.75 -2.62 -1.70
CA ASP A 36 21.74 -2.77 -3.15
C ASP A 36 20.32 -2.66 -3.72
N HIS A 37 20.18 -2.43 -5.03
CA HIS A 37 18.85 -2.25 -5.67
C HIS A 37 17.92 -3.44 -5.43
N THR A 38 18.49 -4.66 -5.41
CA THR A 38 17.75 -5.89 -5.13
C THR A 38 17.17 -5.93 -3.71
N ALA A 39 17.87 -5.35 -2.73
CA ALA A 39 17.40 -5.24 -1.36
C ALA A 39 16.29 -4.19 -1.23
N LEU A 40 16.42 -3.06 -1.94
CA LEU A 40 15.38 -2.03 -2.01
C LEU A 40 14.07 -2.61 -2.58
N SER A 41 14.12 -3.31 -3.71
CA SER A 41 12.94 -3.93 -4.32
C SER A 41 12.28 -4.96 -3.41
N LYS A 42 13.05 -5.77 -2.65
CA LYS A 42 12.48 -6.71 -1.67
C LYS A 42 11.70 -5.99 -0.56
N ILE A 43 12.20 -4.85 -0.10
CA ILE A 43 11.53 -4.06 0.94
C ILE A 43 10.24 -3.43 0.37
N GLU A 44 10.28 -2.94 -0.87
CA GLU A 44 9.11 -2.47 -1.59
C GLU A 44 8.03 -3.57 -1.71
N ASP A 45 8.41 -4.78 -2.12
CA ASP A 45 7.50 -5.92 -2.24
C ASP A 45 6.84 -6.30 -0.91
N ILE A 46 7.60 -6.30 0.19
CA ILE A 46 7.08 -6.58 1.53
C ILE A 46 6.05 -5.52 1.93
N VAL A 47 6.38 -4.26 1.71
CA VAL A 47 5.51 -3.12 2.01
C VAL A 47 4.22 -3.15 1.19
N ILE A 48 4.31 -3.48 -0.11
CA ILE A 48 3.15 -3.61 -0.99
C ILE A 48 2.26 -4.76 -0.53
N LYS A 49 2.83 -5.91 -0.17
CA LYS A 49 2.07 -7.04 0.36
C LYS A 49 1.32 -6.68 1.64
N ASP A 50 1.97 -5.96 2.56
CA ASP A 50 1.32 -5.48 3.79
C ASP A 50 0.19 -4.49 3.50
N LEU A 51 0.37 -3.57 2.53
CA LEU A 51 -0.68 -2.65 2.08
C LEU A 51 -1.88 -3.40 1.48
N VAL A 52 -1.64 -4.35 0.57
CA VAL A 52 -2.69 -5.17 -0.05
C VAL A 52 -3.42 -6.01 1.00
N GLN A 53 -2.71 -6.55 2.00
CA GLN A 53 -3.31 -7.29 3.09
C GLN A 53 -4.23 -6.39 3.94
N LYS A 54 -3.77 -5.17 4.27
CA LYS A 54 -4.58 -4.18 4.99
C LYS A 54 -5.84 -3.78 4.23
N GLU A 55 -5.74 -3.62 2.91
CA GLU A 55 -6.90 -3.31 2.07
C GLU A 55 -7.89 -4.47 1.99
N LYS A 56 -7.40 -5.71 1.83
CA LYS A 56 -8.24 -6.92 1.82
C LYS A 56 -8.98 -7.15 3.14
N THR A 57 -8.34 -6.87 4.28
CA THR A 57 -8.98 -7.00 5.60
C THR A 57 -9.98 -5.88 5.88
N ARG A 58 -9.98 -4.80 5.08
CA ARG A 58 -10.90 -3.67 5.24
C ARG A 58 -12.29 -3.91 4.59
N VAL A 59 -12.53 -5.11 4.05
CA VAL A 59 -13.83 -5.57 3.53
C VAL A 59 -14.61 -6.28 4.62
#